data_AF-A0A2N5KIB7-F1
#
_entry.id   AF-A0A2N5KIB7-F1
#
_cell.length_a   1.000
_cell.length_b   1.000
_cell.length_c   1.000
_cell.angle_alpha   90.00
_cell.angle_beta   90.00
_cell.angle_gamma   90.00
#
_symmetry.space_group_name_H-M   'P 1'
#
loop_
_entity.id
_entity.type
_entity.pdbx_description
1 polymer ?
#
loop_
_entity_poly.entity_id
_entity_poly.type
_entity_poly.pdbx_seq_one_letter_code
_entity_poly.pdbx_strand_id
1 'polypeptide(L)'
;MKPVEVTLGRLEGVKESNGSWMALCPAHEDREPSLSVAEGEDGRVLVKCFAGCETSEIVAGLGLEIKDLFEGRKGHNRLLPPIPPKTSATAQPCTLESYAEAKGLTVEFLQQQGLRDQKYQGRSAVRIPYRGPGGSEAAVRFRIALEKSEEGDDRFRWRTGSKAQLYGLWKLERIKEAGYVVLVEGESDAQTLWCHGIPALGVPGASNWKPEWSEHLEGLERIYAVVEPD
;
A
#
# COMPACT_ATOMS: atom_id res chain seq x y z
N MET A 1 7.60 -12.15 -30.64
CA MET A 1 7.40 -13.15 -29.58
C MET A 1 6.86 -12.39 -28.41
N LYS A 2 5.65 -12.76 -27.96
CA LYS A 2 4.98 -12.06 -26.87
C LYS A 2 5.71 -12.35 -25.55
N PRO A 3 5.79 -11.39 -24.62
CA PRO A 3 6.35 -11.60 -23.29
C PRO A 3 5.81 -12.84 -22.57
N VAL A 4 4.51 -13.14 -22.74
CA VAL A 4 3.88 -14.31 -22.13
C VAL A 4 4.45 -15.63 -22.69
N GLU A 5 4.73 -15.70 -23.99
CA GLU A 5 5.33 -16.89 -24.63
C GLU A 5 6.77 -17.12 -24.13
N VAL A 6 7.55 -16.04 -23.97
CA VAL A 6 8.91 -16.11 -23.41
C VAL A 6 8.89 -16.58 -21.96
N THR A 7 7.92 -16.10 -21.17
CA THR A 7 7.78 -16.46 -19.76
C THR A 7 7.37 -17.93 -19.62
N LEU A 8 6.38 -18.39 -20.38
CA LEU A 8 5.91 -19.77 -20.37
C LEU A 8 6.98 -20.76 -20.87
N GLY A 9 7.80 -20.36 -21.85
CA GLY A 9 8.89 -21.18 -22.38
C GLY A 9 10.03 -21.45 -21.39
N ARG A 10 10.05 -20.76 -20.25
CA ARG A 10 11.05 -20.92 -19.18
C ARG A 10 10.48 -21.58 -17.92
N LEU A 11 9.22 -22.00 -17.97
CA LEU A 11 8.51 -22.59 -16.84
C LEU A 11 8.31 -24.09 -17.02
N GLU A 12 8.36 -24.81 -15.89
CA GLU A 12 8.10 -26.25 -15.84
C GLU A 12 6.68 -26.54 -15.33
N GLY A 13 6.09 -27.66 -15.77
CA GLY A 13 4.78 -28.10 -15.29
C GLY A 13 3.59 -27.22 -15.74
N VAL A 14 3.76 -26.47 -16.82
CA VAL A 14 2.75 -25.52 -17.34
C VAL A 14 1.45 -26.23 -17.73
N LYS A 15 0.33 -25.78 -17.16
CA LYS A 15 -1.04 -26.21 -17.48
C LYS A 15 -1.91 -24.99 -17.73
N GLU A 16 -2.56 -24.96 -18.87
CA GLU A 16 -3.49 -23.88 -19.23
C GLU A 16 -4.88 -24.10 -18.61
N SER A 17 -5.49 -23.02 -18.13
CA SER A 17 -6.87 -22.99 -17.65
C SER A 17 -7.48 -21.61 -17.87
N ASN A 18 -8.53 -21.53 -18.70
CA ASN A 18 -9.35 -20.34 -18.94
C ASN A 18 -8.56 -19.04 -19.21
N GLY A 19 -7.55 -19.09 -20.09
CA GLY A 19 -6.74 -17.91 -20.45
C GLY A 19 -5.67 -17.52 -19.43
N SER A 20 -5.40 -18.40 -18.46
CA SER A 20 -4.27 -18.30 -17.53
C SER A 20 -3.51 -19.63 -17.49
N TRP A 21 -2.27 -19.62 -17.03
CA TRP A 21 -1.43 -20.81 -16.90
C TRP A 21 -1.01 -21.02 -15.46
N MET A 22 -0.99 -22.26 -15.02
CA MET A 22 -0.41 -22.70 -13.76
C MET A 22 0.90 -23.43 -14.03
N ALA A 23 1.96 -23.09 -13.31
CA ALA A 23 3.28 -23.68 -13.46
C ALA A 23 3.95 -23.88 -12.09
N LEU A 24 5.06 -24.62 -12.08
CA LEU A 24 5.94 -24.69 -10.91
C LEU A 24 6.66 -23.36 -10.74
N CYS A 25 6.69 -22.85 -9.51
CA CYS A 25 7.39 -21.63 -9.19
C CYS A 25 8.91 -21.88 -9.14
N PRO A 26 9.73 -21.13 -9.86
CA PRO A 26 11.18 -21.29 -9.83
C PRO A 26 11.85 -20.60 -8.63
N ALA A 27 11.11 -19.80 -7.87
CA ALA A 27 11.63 -19.08 -6.70
C ALA A 27 11.68 -19.93 -5.41
N HIS A 28 11.09 -21.12 -5.42
CA HIS A 28 11.17 -22.09 -4.33
C HIS A 28 11.18 -23.52 -4.87
N GLU A 29 11.46 -24.50 -4.02
CA GLU A 29 11.32 -25.92 -4.40
C GLU A 29 9.84 -26.29 -4.53
N ASP A 30 9.30 -26.14 -5.74
CA ASP A 30 7.89 -26.38 -6.03
C ASP A 30 7.67 -27.77 -6.62
N ARG A 31 6.75 -28.54 -6.02
CA ARG A 31 6.37 -29.89 -6.50
C ARG A 31 4.94 -29.95 -7.05
N GLU A 32 4.12 -28.96 -6.71
CA GLU A 32 2.75 -28.80 -7.20
C GLU A 32 2.61 -27.39 -7.79
N PRO A 33 2.03 -27.21 -9.00
CA PRO A 33 1.96 -25.91 -9.65
C PRO A 33 1.35 -24.80 -8.77
N SER A 34 2.21 -23.91 -8.26
CA SER A 34 1.81 -22.81 -7.37
C SER A 34 1.92 -21.42 -8.00
N LEU A 35 2.49 -21.33 -9.20
CA LEU A 35 2.67 -20.08 -9.94
C LEU A 35 1.57 -19.90 -10.98
N SER A 36 0.79 -18.82 -10.86
CA SER A 36 -0.13 -18.38 -11.90
C SER A 36 0.54 -17.36 -12.82
N VAL A 37 0.36 -17.55 -14.12
CA VAL A 37 0.80 -16.66 -15.19
C VAL A 37 -0.43 -16.27 -16.01
N ALA A 38 -0.58 -15.00 -16.35
CA ALA A 38 -1.65 -14.52 -17.23
C ALA A 38 -1.16 -13.38 -18.13
N GLU A 39 -1.81 -13.19 -19.28
CA GLU A 39 -1.60 -12.03 -20.14
C GLU A 39 -2.63 -10.96 -19.75
N GLY A 40 -2.15 -9.77 -19.37
CA GLY A 40 -3.01 -8.61 -19.13
C GLY A 40 -3.53 -8.01 -20.44
N GLU A 41 -4.63 -7.26 -20.37
CA GLU A 41 -5.23 -6.58 -21.54
C GLU A 41 -4.26 -5.58 -22.23
N ASP A 42 -3.25 -5.11 -21.49
CA ASP A 42 -2.17 -4.23 -21.94
C ASP A 42 -0.94 -4.99 -22.50
N GLY A 43 -1.03 -6.31 -22.67
CA GLY A 43 0.03 -7.17 -23.23
C GLY A 43 1.15 -7.50 -22.24
N ARG A 44 1.06 -7.09 -20.98
CA ARG A 44 2.04 -7.45 -19.95
C ARG A 44 1.76 -8.83 -19.37
N VAL A 45 2.81 -9.48 -18.88
CA VAL A 45 2.70 -10.74 -18.15
C VAL A 45 2.45 -10.48 -16.68
N LEU A 46 1.38 -11.05 -16.15
CA LEU A 46 1.05 -11.08 -14.74
C LEU A 46 1.55 -12.40 -14.15
N VAL A 47 2.42 -12.35 -13.15
CA VAL A 47 2.91 -13.53 -12.44
C VAL A 47 2.56 -13.43 -10.96
N LYS A 48 2.02 -14.50 -10.39
CA LYS A 48 1.65 -14.57 -8.97
C LYS A 48 1.89 -15.97 -8.42
N CYS A 49 2.78 -16.07 -7.44
CA CYS A 49 2.96 -17.30 -6.66
C CYS A 49 1.98 -17.31 -5.48
N PHE A 50 1.26 -18.42 -5.28
CA PHE A 50 0.37 -18.59 -4.13
C PHE A 50 1.09 -19.07 -2.86
N ALA A 51 2.35 -19.51 -2.97
CA ALA A 51 3.20 -19.88 -1.83
C ALA A 51 3.90 -18.68 -1.17
N GLY A 52 3.85 -17.49 -1.78
CA GLY A 52 4.30 -16.23 -1.16
C GLY A 52 5.57 -15.60 -1.72
N CYS A 53 6.15 -16.14 -2.79
CA CYS A 53 7.33 -15.55 -3.45
C CYS A 53 7.03 -14.18 -4.07
N GLU A 54 8.01 -13.28 -4.02
CA GLU A 54 7.93 -11.98 -4.68
C GLU A 54 8.12 -12.12 -6.20
N THR A 55 7.49 -11.22 -6.97
CA THR A 55 7.63 -11.18 -8.44
C THR A 55 9.09 -11.06 -8.87
N SER A 56 9.91 -10.30 -8.15
CA SER A 56 11.36 -10.16 -8.38
C SER A 56 12.08 -11.50 -8.28
N GLU A 57 11.75 -12.32 -7.28
CA GLU A 57 12.34 -13.64 -7.05
C GLU A 57 11.93 -14.64 -8.15
N ILE A 58 10.65 -14.61 -8.55
CA ILE A 58 10.12 -15.45 -9.64
C ILE A 58 10.83 -15.12 -10.95
N VAL A 59 10.93 -13.83 -11.28
CA VAL A 59 11.55 -13.34 -12.53
C VAL A 59 13.06 -13.63 -12.55
N ALA A 60 13.73 -13.48 -11.39
CA ALA A 60 15.13 -13.88 -11.24
C ALA A 60 15.33 -15.40 -11.41
N GLY A 61 14.44 -16.22 -10.85
CA GLY A 61 14.44 -17.68 -11.02
C GLY A 61 14.22 -18.11 -12.48
N LEU A 62 13.54 -17.28 -13.28
CA LEU A 62 13.38 -17.46 -14.73
C LEU A 62 14.55 -16.92 -15.55
N GLY A 63 15.55 -16.29 -14.93
CA GLY A 63 16.63 -15.60 -15.64
C GLY A 63 16.13 -14.47 -16.53
N LEU A 64 15.04 -13.80 -16.11
CA LEU A 64 14.44 -12.64 -16.76
C LEU A 64 14.64 -11.40 -15.87
N GLU A 65 14.36 -10.24 -16.43
CA GLU A 65 14.21 -9.00 -15.66
C GLU A 65 12.75 -8.52 -15.71
N ILE A 66 12.34 -7.66 -14.76
CA ILE A 66 10.96 -7.16 -14.68
C ILE A 66 10.52 -6.50 -16.01
N LYS A 67 11.44 -5.86 -16.73
CA LYS A 67 11.18 -5.22 -18.03
C LYS A 67 10.75 -6.22 -19.11
N ASP A 68 11.15 -7.49 -18.99
CA ASP A 68 10.86 -8.53 -19.97
C ASP A 68 9.42 -9.04 -19.86
N LEU A 69 8.70 -8.67 -18.78
CA LEU A 69 7.27 -8.91 -18.64
C LEU A 69 6.40 -7.96 -19.47
N PHE A 70 7.00 -6.96 -20.15
CA PHE A 70 6.28 -5.94 -20.92
C PHE A 70 6.58 -6.06 -22.41
N GLU A 71 5.60 -5.78 -23.28
CA GLU A 71 5.80 -5.79 -24.73
C GLU A 71 6.77 -4.67 -25.17
N GLY A 72 7.95 -5.07 -25.65
CA GLY A 72 8.94 -4.16 -26.20
C GLY A 72 8.48 -3.56 -27.54
N ARG A 73 8.06 -2.29 -27.55
CA ARG A 73 7.87 -1.55 -28.82
C ARG A 73 9.22 -1.34 -29.52
N LYS A 74 9.35 -1.90 -30.73
CA LYS A 74 10.48 -1.63 -31.64
C LYS A 74 10.44 -0.16 -32.10
N GLY A 75 11.41 0.62 -31.63
CA GLY A 75 12.07 1.75 -32.31
C GLY A 75 11.21 2.86 -32.94
N HIS A 76 11.12 4.00 -32.26
CA HIS A 76 11.20 5.31 -32.93
C HIS A 76 12.39 6.09 -32.36
N ASN A 77 13.49 6.05 -33.12
CA ASN A 77 14.64 6.93 -32.98
C ASN A 77 14.22 8.35 -33.37
N ARG A 78 13.68 9.13 -32.42
CA ARG A 78 13.87 10.58 -32.44
C ARG A 78 15.04 10.85 -31.51
N LEU A 79 16.06 11.49 -32.06
CA LEU A 79 17.18 12.11 -31.35
C LEU A 79 16.63 13.04 -30.27
N LEU A 80 16.30 12.46 -29.12
CA LEU A 80 16.21 13.16 -27.86
C LEU A 80 17.55 12.89 -27.16
N PRO A 81 18.18 13.90 -26.55
CA PRO A 81 19.38 13.69 -25.75
C PRO A 81 19.12 12.58 -24.72
N PRO A 82 20.16 11.84 -24.29
CA PRO A 82 20.00 10.68 -23.43
C PRO A 82 19.13 11.09 -22.23
N ILE A 83 17.91 10.54 -22.19
CA ILE A 83 17.10 10.63 -20.99
C ILE A 83 17.88 9.80 -19.97
N PRO A 84 18.46 10.42 -18.93
CA PRO A 84 19.10 9.65 -17.88
C PRO A 84 18.08 8.65 -17.34
N PRO A 85 18.50 7.47 -16.87
CA PRO A 85 17.58 6.54 -16.24
C PRO A 85 16.70 7.33 -15.27
N LYS A 86 15.37 7.18 -15.33
CA LYS A 86 14.48 7.67 -14.28
C LYS A 86 14.71 6.82 -13.01
N THR A 87 15.94 6.83 -12.50
CA THR A 87 16.17 6.82 -11.07
C THR A 87 15.42 8.03 -10.56
N SER A 88 14.30 7.79 -9.88
CA SER A 88 13.50 8.79 -9.19
C SER A 88 14.34 9.47 -8.10
N ALA A 89 15.21 10.39 -8.51
CA ALA A 89 16.05 11.21 -7.65
C ALA A 89 15.44 12.60 -7.40
N THR A 90 14.12 12.75 -7.55
CA THR A 90 13.38 13.97 -7.17
C THR A 90 12.09 13.72 -6.40
N ALA A 91 11.63 12.48 -6.23
CA ALA A 91 10.63 12.18 -5.21
C ALA A 91 11.41 11.97 -3.90
N GLN A 92 11.30 12.90 -2.95
CA GLN A 92 11.83 12.69 -1.61
C GLN A 92 11.34 11.32 -1.10
N PRO A 93 12.23 10.49 -0.55
CA PRO A 93 11.82 9.20 -0.02
C PRO A 93 10.78 9.42 1.09
N CYS A 94 9.66 8.71 1.01
CA CYS A 94 8.59 8.81 2.01
C CYS A 94 9.04 8.11 3.31
N THR A 95 9.84 8.82 4.08
CA THR A 95 10.36 8.39 5.38
C THR A 95 9.52 8.97 6.51
N LEU A 96 9.64 8.39 7.70
CA LEU A 96 8.97 8.89 8.90
C LEU A 96 9.42 10.32 9.23
N GLU A 97 10.69 10.64 9.01
CA GLU A 97 11.24 11.98 9.19
C GLU A 97 10.60 13.00 8.24
N SER A 98 10.54 12.68 6.93
CA SER A 98 9.89 13.56 5.95
C SER A 98 8.39 13.72 6.21
N TYR A 99 7.73 12.67 6.73
CA TYR A 99 6.33 12.72 7.09
C TYR A 99 6.08 13.55 8.35
N ALA A 100 6.95 13.42 9.36
CA ALA A 100 6.96 14.24 10.57
C ALA A 100 7.10 15.73 10.21
N GLU A 101 8.11 16.09 9.41
CA GLU A 101 8.33 17.46 8.94
C GLU A 101 7.12 18.00 8.19
N ALA A 102 6.60 17.26 7.19
CA ALA A 102 5.46 17.68 6.38
C ALA A 102 4.18 17.87 7.20
N LYS A 103 4.05 17.21 8.35
CA LYS A 103 2.87 17.30 9.24
C LYS A 103 3.10 18.14 10.49
N GLY A 104 4.29 18.71 10.68
CA GLY A 104 4.62 19.46 11.88
C GLY A 104 4.58 18.61 13.16
N LEU A 105 4.88 17.31 13.05
CA LEU A 105 4.89 16.34 14.15
C LEU A 105 6.32 15.90 14.45
N THR A 106 6.57 15.35 15.64
CA THR A 106 7.89 14.78 15.97
C THR A 106 7.95 13.31 15.59
N VAL A 107 9.13 12.85 15.18
CA VAL A 107 9.37 11.43 14.85
C VAL A 107 9.09 10.55 16.06
N GLU A 108 9.48 10.99 17.26
CA GLU A 108 9.28 10.28 18.52
C GLU A 108 7.79 10.08 18.82
N PHE A 109 6.98 11.12 18.63
CA PHE A 109 5.53 11.02 18.83
C PHE A 109 4.90 10.02 17.86
N LEU A 110 5.29 10.05 16.58
CA LEU A 110 4.78 9.14 15.57
C LEU A 110 5.19 7.69 15.87
N GLN A 111 6.42 7.46 16.32
CA GLN A 111 6.89 6.15 16.78
C GLN A 111 6.08 5.63 17.98
N GLN A 112 5.71 6.50 18.93
CA GLN A 112 4.82 6.15 20.04
C GLN A 112 3.42 5.74 19.56
N GLN A 113 2.92 6.34 18.47
CA GLN A 113 1.67 5.90 17.84
C GLN A 113 1.85 4.59 17.03
N GLY A 114 3.09 4.13 16.85
CA GLY A 114 3.45 2.88 16.17
C GLY A 114 3.84 3.04 14.71
N LEU A 115 3.97 4.27 14.21
CA LEU A 115 4.46 4.53 12.86
C LEU A 115 5.96 4.28 12.79
N ARG A 116 6.41 3.73 11.66
CA ARG A 116 7.84 3.47 11.42
C ARG A 116 8.16 3.48 9.94
N ASP A 117 9.43 3.69 9.63
CA ASP A 117 9.97 3.44 8.29
C ASP A 117 9.84 1.96 7.91
N GLN A 118 9.45 1.72 6.67
CA GLN A 118 9.45 0.40 6.06
C GLN A 118 9.68 0.50 4.55
N LYS A 119 10.20 -0.56 3.93
CA LYS A 119 10.24 -0.66 2.47
C LYS A 119 8.92 -1.23 1.94
N TYR A 120 8.38 -0.61 0.90
CA TYR A 120 7.28 -1.14 0.10
C TYR A 120 7.75 -1.21 -1.36
N GLN A 121 7.78 -2.42 -1.94
CA GLN A 121 8.29 -2.66 -3.32
C GLN A 121 9.67 -1.98 -3.57
N GLY A 122 10.58 -2.10 -2.59
CA GLY A 122 11.93 -1.53 -2.67
C GLY A 122 12.04 -0.02 -2.40
N ARG A 123 10.93 0.71 -2.25
CA ARG A 123 10.89 2.16 -1.97
C ARG A 123 10.63 2.44 -0.49
N SER A 124 11.14 3.56 0.03
CA SER A 124 10.83 4.02 1.39
C SER A 124 9.35 4.38 1.52
N ALA A 125 8.73 3.89 2.58
CA ALA A 125 7.33 4.13 2.91
C ALA A 125 7.17 4.25 4.44
N VAL A 126 6.16 5.00 4.86
CA VAL A 126 5.74 5.04 6.26
C VAL A 126 4.70 3.96 6.49
N ARG A 127 4.97 3.06 7.42
CA ARG A 127 4.04 2.04 7.88
C ARG A 127 3.13 2.62 8.96
N ILE A 128 1.82 2.60 8.73
CA ILE A 128 0.79 3.12 9.64
C ILE A 128 -0.07 1.94 10.13
N PRO A 129 0.08 1.52 11.40
CA PRO A 129 -0.71 0.42 11.96
C PRO A 129 -2.12 0.87 12.36
N TYR A 130 -3.10 0.05 12.03
CA TYR A 130 -4.46 0.14 12.56
C TYR A 130 -4.65 -0.95 13.61
N ARG A 131 -5.09 -0.56 14.80
CA ARG A 131 -5.34 -1.49 15.89
C ARG A 131 -6.84 -1.55 16.20
N GLY A 132 -7.32 -2.72 16.61
CA GLY A 132 -8.68 -2.85 17.14
C GLY A 132 -8.81 -2.24 18.54
N PRO A 133 -10.01 -2.25 19.15
CA PRO A 133 -10.25 -1.71 20.48
C PRO A 133 -9.32 -2.26 21.57
N GLY A 134 -8.94 -3.55 21.49
CA GLY A 134 -8.00 -4.18 22.42
C GLY A 134 -6.51 -3.91 22.12
N GLY A 135 -6.18 -3.01 21.20
CA GLY A 135 -4.80 -2.64 20.86
C GLY A 135 -4.06 -3.61 19.94
N SER A 136 -4.66 -4.75 19.58
CA SER A 136 -4.09 -5.69 18.62
C SER A 136 -4.06 -5.09 17.21
N GLU A 137 -2.93 -5.25 16.50
CA GLU A 137 -2.82 -4.79 15.11
C GLU A 137 -3.74 -5.61 14.20
N ALA A 138 -4.68 -4.94 13.55
CA ALA A 138 -5.70 -5.54 12.69
C ALA A 138 -5.51 -5.20 11.21
N ALA A 139 -4.90 -4.06 10.89
CA ALA A 139 -4.58 -3.68 9.52
C ALA A 139 -3.31 -2.82 9.47
N VAL A 140 -2.70 -2.73 8.29
CA VAL A 140 -1.57 -1.82 8.04
C VAL A 140 -1.80 -1.10 6.73
N ARG A 141 -1.63 0.22 6.76
CA ARG A 141 -1.58 1.06 5.56
C ARG A 141 -0.18 1.63 5.42
N PHE A 142 0.33 1.62 4.20
CA PHE A 142 1.60 2.23 3.84
C PHE A 142 1.31 3.57 3.18
N ARG A 143 2.02 4.61 3.61
CA ARG A 143 2.15 5.86 2.86
C ARG A 143 3.43 5.78 2.04
N ILE A 144 3.30 5.80 0.72
CA ILE A 144 4.40 5.63 -0.23
C ILE A 144 4.86 6.96 -0.86
N ALA A 145 4.06 8.02 -0.71
CA ALA A 145 4.37 9.38 -1.14
C ALA A 145 3.74 10.42 -0.20
N LEU A 146 4.36 11.60 -0.10
CA LEU A 146 3.82 12.72 0.70
C LEU A 146 2.73 13.48 -0.06
N GLU A 147 2.96 13.74 -1.35
CA GLU A 147 2.07 14.53 -2.20
C GLU A 147 1.32 13.69 -3.24
N LYS A 148 0.15 14.17 -3.65
CA LYS A 148 -0.63 13.55 -4.72
C LYS A 148 0.18 13.64 -6.03
N SER A 149 0.08 12.63 -6.90
CA SER A 149 0.65 12.77 -8.24
C SER A 149 -0.33 13.53 -9.14
N GLU A 150 0.15 14.01 -10.29
CA GLU A 150 -0.70 14.61 -11.32
C GLU A 150 -1.76 13.63 -11.86
N GLU A 151 -1.49 12.32 -11.74
CA GLU A 151 -2.32 11.23 -12.26
C GLU A 151 -3.36 10.73 -11.22
N GLY A 152 -3.29 11.20 -9.96
CA GLY A 152 -4.23 10.84 -8.91
C GLY A 152 -3.62 10.71 -7.51
N ASP A 153 -4.44 10.31 -6.52
CA ASP A 153 -3.95 10.05 -5.17
C ASP A 153 -3.41 8.62 -5.03
N ASP A 154 -2.17 8.43 -5.43
CA ASP A 154 -1.47 7.15 -5.32
C ASP A 154 -0.64 7.00 -4.03
N ARG A 155 -0.86 7.88 -3.05
CA ARG A 155 0.01 7.97 -1.85
C ARG A 155 -0.12 6.80 -0.90
N PHE A 156 -1.16 5.99 -1.01
CA PHE A 156 -1.49 4.98 0.00
C PHE A 156 -1.64 3.58 -0.58
N ARG A 157 -1.20 2.57 0.19
CA ARG A 157 -1.35 1.15 -0.10
C ARG A 157 -1.75 0.39 1.15
N TRP A 158 -2.72 -0.50 1.05
CA TRP A 158 -3.02 -1.43 2.14
C TRP A 158 -2.08 -2.64 2.08
N ARG A 159 -1.67 -3.16 3.24
CA ARG A 159 -1.06 -4.49 3.33
C ARG A 159 -2.09 -5.52 2.87
N THR A 160 -1.68 -6.48 2.04
CA THR A 160 -2.54 -7.59 1.58
C THR A 160 -3.30 -8.23 2.74
N GLY A 161 -4.60 -8.45 2.56
CA GLY A 161 -5.50 -9.01 3.57
C GLY A 161 -6.00 -8.02 4.62
N SER A 162 -5.49 -6.78 4.65
CA SER A 162 -6.02 -5.73 5.53
C SER A 162 -7.40 -5.28 5.08
N LYS A 163 -8.28 -5.05 6.04
CA LYS A 163 -9.59 -4.41 5.82
C LYS A 163 -9.54 -3.00 6.40
N ALA A 164 -10.12 -2.04 5.67
CA ALA A 164 -10.28 -0.69 6.16
C ALA A 164 -11.17 -0.68 7.42
N GLN A 165 -10.76 0.12 8.41
CA GLN A 165 -11.44 0.38 9.67
C GLN A 165 -11.10 1.81 10.12
N LEU A 166 -11.79 2.34 11.13
CA LEU A 166 -11.43 3.63 11.72
C LEU A 166 -10.02 3.60 12.31
N TYR A 167 -9.27 4.66 12.08
CA TYR A 167 -7.96 4.86 12.67
C TYR A 167 -8.11 5.44 14.08
N GLY A 168 -7.57 4.74 15.08
CA GLY A 168 -7.65 5.15 16.50
C GLY A 168 -8.60 4.34 17.37
N LEU A 169 -9.16 3.22 16.91
CA LEU A 169 -10.09 2.41 17.72
C LEU A 169 -9.51 1.92 19.06
N TRP A 170 -8.20 1.74 19.16
CA TRP A 170 -7.51 1.42 20.42
C TRP A 170 -7.47 2.59 21.43
N LYS A 171 -8.01 3.75 21.08
CA LYS A 171 -8.13 4.93 21.95
C LYS A 171 -9.57 5.16 22.43
N LEU A 172 -10.49 4.23 22.15
CA LEU A 172 -11.92 4.37 22.49
C LEU A 172 -12.17 4.58 23.99
N GLU A 173 -11.37 3.95 24.87
CA GLU A 173 -11.51 4.17 26.32
C GLU A 173 -11.29 5.64 26.69
N ARG A 174 -10.17 6.22 26.23
CA ARG A 174 -9.88 7.66 26.43
C ARG A 174 -10.92 8.57 25.79
N ILE A 175 -11.46 8.19 24.63
CA ILE A 175 -12.54 8.94 23.96
C ILE A 175 -13.81 8.93 24.83
N LYS A 176 -14.19 7.78 25.37
CA LYS A 176 -15.35 7.65 26.26
C LYS A 176 -15.17 8.44 27.56
N GLU A 177 -13.98 8.42 28.15
CA GLU A 177 -13.63 9.24 29.32
C GLU A 177 -13.76 10.74 29.05
N ALA A 178 -13.39 11.19 27.85
CA ALA A 178 -13.54 12.59 27.45
C ALA A 178 -15.00 12.98 27.15
N GLY A 179 -15.87 12.01 26.85
CA GLY A 179 -17.28 12.22 26.51
C GLY A 179 -17.52 12.78 25.09
N TYR A 180 -16.47 12.96 24.30
CA TYR A 180 -16.58 13.44 22.92
C TYR A 180 -15.49 12.87 22.01
N VAL A 181 -15.72 12.96 20.70
CA VAL A 181 -14.75 12.60 19.66
C VAL A 181 -14.78 13.59 18.50
N VAL A 182 -13.62 13.79 17.87
CA VAL A 182 -13.49 14.49 16.59
C VAL A 182 -13.24 13.47 15.47
N LEU A 183 -14.14 13.41 14.49
CA LEU A 183 -13.96 12.65 13.26
C LEU A 183 -13.26 13.51 12.23
N VAL A 184 -12.16 13.00 11.66
CA VAL A 184 -11.31 13.71 10.70
C VAL A 184 -11.01 12.87 9.47
N GLU A 185 -10.61 13.53 8.37
CA GLU A 185 -10.31 12.90 7.10
C GLU A 185 -8.91 12.26 7.06
N GLY A 186 -8.74 11.19 7.82
CA GLY A 186 -7.60 10.29 7.68
C GLY A 186 -6.62 10.31 8.86
N GLU A 187 -5.47 9.68 8.62
CA GLU A 187 -4.55 9.31 9.68
C GLU A 187 -3.71 10.48 10.18
N SER A 188 -3.29 11.39 9.29
CA SER A 188 -2.47 12.54 9.70
C SER A 188 -3.23 13.48 10.63
N ASP A 189 -4.49 13.77 10.33
CA ASP A 189 -5.27 14.74 11.08
C ASP A 189 -5.62 14.19 12.46
N ALA A 190 -5.87 12.88 12.54
CA ALA A 190 -6.02 12.19 13.81
C ALA A 190 -4.73 12.26 14.64
N GLN A 191 -3.56 12.05 14.03
CA GLN A 191 -2.28 12.16 14.72
C GLN A 191 -2.01 13.57 15.24
N THR A 192 -2.32 14.60 14.45
CA THR A 192 -2.21 16.00 14.86
C THR A 192 -3.09 16.28 16.08
N LEU A 193 -4.35 15.87 16.05
CA LEU A 193 -5.25 16.03 17.19
C LEU A 193 -4.76 15.29 18.44
N TRP A 194 -4.25 14.06 18.27
CA TRP A 194 -3.67 13.30 19.39
C TRP A 194 -2.42 13.97 19.97
N CYS A 195 -1.59 14.61 19.15
CA CYS A 195 -0.42 15.37 19.61
C CYS A 195 -0.84 16.54 20.51
N HIS A 196 -2.00 17.14 20.25
CA HIS A 196 -2.61 18.18 21.09
C HIS A 196 -3.53 17.62 22.20
N GLY A 197 -3.56 16.31 22.39
CA GLY A 197 -4.35 15.65 23.44
C GLY A 197 -5.85 15.60 23.15
N ILE A 198 -6.29 15.93 21.94
CA ILE A 198 -7.68 15.93 21.50
C ILE A 198 -8.10 14.51 21.08
N PRO A 199 -9.21 13.95 21.61
CA PRO A 199 -9.72 12.64 21.22
C PRO A 199 -10.24 12.68 19.78
N ALA A 200 -9.68 11.85 18.90
CA ALA A 200 -10.02 11.82 17.49
C ALA A 200 -10.00 10.42 16.89
N LEU A 201 -10.81 10.21 15.84
CA LEU A 201 -10.79 9.04 14.98
C LEU A 201 -10.63 9.48 13.52
N GLY A 202 -9.72 8.83 12.80
CA GLY A 202 -9.47 9.09 11.39
C GLY A 202 -10.28 8.15 10.49
N VAL A 203 -11.04 8.72 9.56
CA VAL A 203 -11.71 7.97 8.49
C VAL A 203 -10.70 7.78 7.34
N PRO A 204 -10.33 6.55 6.95
CA PRO A 204 -9.29 6.33 5.93
C PRO A 204 -9.78 6.68 4.52
N GLY A 205 -9.83 7.98 4.20
CA GLY A 205 -10.42 8.57 2.99
C GLY A 205 -11.91 8.91 3.18
N ALA A 206 -12.31 10.14 2.86
CA ALA A 206 -13.68 10.64 3.10
C ALA A 206 -14.79 9.76 2.51
N SER A 207 -14.56 9.15 1.35
CA SER A 207 -15.54 8.28 0.67
C SER A 207 -15.63 6.86 1.24
N ASN A 208 -14.78 6.50 2.21
CA ASN A 208 -14.68 5.13 2.74
C ASN A 208 -15.46 4.91 4.05
N TRP A 209 -16.33 5.84 4.45
CA TRP A 209 -17.18 5.63 5.63
C TRP A 209 -18.04 4.37 5.48
N LYS A 210 -18.12 3.59 6.55
CA LYS A 210 -19.00 2.42 6.63
C LYS A 210 -20.02 2.59 7.75
N PRO A 211 -21.32 2.31 7.51
CA PRO A 211 -22.36 2.47 8.52
C PRO A 211 -22.07 1.74 9.83
N GLU A 212 -21.48 0.54 9.79
CA GLU A 212 -21.15 -0.24 10.98
C GLU A 212 -20.15 0.44 11.93
N TRP A 213 -19.38 1.43 11.45
CA TRP A 213 -18.45 2.15 12.32
C TRP A 213 -19.14 3.09 13.29
N SER A 214 -20.42 3.42 13.08
CA SER A 214 -21.21 4.22 14.03
C SER A 214 -21.38 3.52 15.38
N GLU A 215 -21.36 2.18 15.42
CA GLU A 215 -21.46 1.37 16.64
C GLU A 215 -20.34 1.72 17.65
N HIS A 216 -19.17 2.13 17.16
CA HIS A 216 -18.06 2.57 18.01
C HIS A 216 -18.28 3.93 18.67
N LEU A 217 -19.23 4.72 18.16
CA LEU A 217 -19.54 6.07 18.63
C LEU A 217 -20.75 6.10 19.57
N GLU A 218 -21.43 4.96 19.73
CA GLU A 218 -22.59 4.86 20.63
C GLU A 218 -22.21 5.20 22.07
N GLY A 219 -23.09 5.98 22.72
CA GLY A 219 -22.91 6.42 24.10
C GLY A 219 -22.01 7.65 24.27
N LEU A 220 -21.43 8.20 23.20
CA LEU A 220 -20.76 9.51 23.27
C LEU A 220 -21.79 10.64 23.29
N GLU A 221 -21.57 11.64 24.14
CA GLU A 221 -22.45 12.81 24.22
C GLU A 221 -22.33 13.72 23.00
N ARG A 222 -21.11 13.82 22.46
CA ARG A 222 -20.77 14.77 21.39
C ARG A 222 -19.85 14.15 20.34
N ILE A 223 -20.22 14.33 19.08
CA ILE A 223 -19.42 13.94 17.92
C ILE A 223 -19.22 15.19 17.07
N TYR A 224 -17.96 15.58 16.88
CA TYR A 224 -17.59 16.67 15.98
C TYR A 224 -17.09 16.06 14.67
N ALA A 225 -17.64 16.47 13.54
CA ALA A 225 -17.13 16.08 12.23
C ALA A 225 -16.41 17.26 11.59
N VAL A 226 -15.13 17.09 11.27
CA VAL A 226 -14.36 18.09 10.52
C VAL A 226 -14.66 17.89 9.04
N VAL A 227 -15.18 18.92 8.40
CA VAL A 227 -15.48 18.94 6.97
C VAL A 227 -14.41 19.79 6.29
N GLU A 228 -13.58 19.16 5.47
CA GLU A 228 -12.56 19.85 4.67
C GLU A 228 -13.20 20.36 3.36
N PRO A 229 -12.79 21.55 2.86
CA PRO A 229 -13.21 22.03 1.55
C PRO A 229 -12.55 21.21 0.45
N ASP A 230 -13.34 20.81 -0.56
CA ASP A 230 -12.89 20.10 -1.77
C ASP A 230 -11.89 20.90 -2.62
#